data_AF-A0A1G5SCR8-F1
#
_entry.id   AF-A0A1G5SCR8-F1
#
_cell.length_a   1.000
_cell.length_b   1.000
_cell.length_c   1.000
_cell.angle_alpha   90.00
_cell.angle_beta   90.00
_cell.angle_gamma   90.00
#
_symmetry.space_group_name_H-M   'P 1'
#
loop_
_entity.id
_entity.type
_entity.pdbx_description
1 polymer ?
#
loop_
_entity_poly.entity_id
_entity_poly.type
_entity_poly.pdbx_seq_one_letter_code
_entity_poly.pdbx_strand_id
1 'polypeptide(L)'
;MTTHELDLLDNALDSLTEALAKFEEGDNGEPKAYKFAVLHMAHFIELIFKHHIASKHPLLIYKDIFAAKVDKNKTITLWDAINFINNETADTVSPTLKKDLEWLKRLRNDIEHHKFKMEVPEVRSTIGRLFRSVSEFLEDHTDIELESLIPESLLETFQLLSDEYEFKLRTALKEAEEFEEANPPDPDLDSPDALPPRLDCENCGNPTLIRNEKSTTGYRCLVCDNEDGDNIPSSCDICGVLATQGELEGWGLEDGNYEYRCYYCSGRYHADKDA
;
A
#
# COMPACT_ATOMS: atom_id res chain seq x y z
N MET A 1 -9.52 34.12 -28.90
CA MET A 1 -9.00 33.37 -27.76
C MET A 1 -9.54 31.96 -27.90
N THR A 2 -8.68 30.97 -27.98
CA THR A 2 -9.05 29.55 -27.90
C THR A 2 -9.22 29.22 -26.42
N THR A 3 -10.46 29.00 -25.99
CA THR A 3 -10.76 28.52 -24.64
C THR A 3 -10.51 27.01 -24.61
N HIS A 4 -9.81 26.53 -23.59
CA HIS A 4 -9.62 25.11 -23.31
C HIS A 4 -10.34 24.79 -22.00
N GLU A 5 -11.19 23.76 -22.02
CA GLU A 5 -12.04 23.37 -20.91
C GLU A 5 -11.96 21.84 -20.79
N LEU A 6 -11.77 21.38 -19.56
CA LEU A 6 -11.70 19.97 -19.18
C LEU A 6 -12.62 19.78 -17.99
N ASP A 7 -13.32 18.66 -17.95
CA ASP A 7 -14.06 18.29 -16.75
C ASP A 7 -13.15 17.61 -15.69
N LEU A 8 -13.73 17.14 -14.59
CA LEU A 8 -12.96 16.47 -13.53
C LEU A 8 -12.32 15.16 -14.00
N LEU A 9 -13.01 14.41 -14.87
CA LEU A 9 -12.53 13.13 -15.37
C LEU A 9 -11.41 13.36 -16.39
N ASP A 10 -11.60 14.26 -17.34
CA ASP A 10 -10.59 14.61 -18.34
C ASP A 10 -9.28 15.04 -17.66
N ASN A 11 -9.38 15.92 -16.66
CA ASN A 11 -8.22 16.41 -15.90
C ASN A 11 -7.57 15.30 -15.04
N ALA A 12 -8.36 14.34 -14.54
CA ALA A 12 -7.82 13.18 -13.85
C ALA A 12 -7.01 12.30 -14.82
N LEU A 13 -7.56 12.01 -16.01
CA LEU A 13 -6.92 11.17 -17.02
C LEU A 13 -5.65 11.80 -17.59
N ASP A 14 -5.62 13.12 -17.79
CA ASP A 14 -4.39 13.86 -18.11
C ASP A 14 -3.33 13.68 -17.02
N SER A 15 -3.75 13.72 -15.76
CA SER A 15 -2.84 13.51 -14.63
C SER A 15 -2.33 12.07 -14.56
N LEU A 16 -3.17 11.08 -14.86
CA LEU A 16 -2.73 9.69 -14.95
C LEU A 16 -1.72 9.50 -16.08
N THR A 17 -2.00 10.07 -17.26
CA THR A 17 -1.12 10.03 -18.43
C THR A 17 0.26 10.59 -18.09
N GLU A 18 0.32 11.76 -17.45
CA GLU A 18 1.58 12.34 -16.97
C GLU A 18 2.26 11.48 -15.90
N ALA A 19 1.49 10.87 -14.99
CA ALA A 19 2.04 9.97 -13.98
C ALA A 19 2.74 8.75 -14.61
N LEU A 20 2.09 8.11 -15.59
CA LEU A 20 2.63 6.96 -16.31
C LEU A 20 3.87 7.33 -17.12
N ALA A 21 3.84 8.44 -17.87
CA ALA A 21 5.01 8.90 -18.62
C ALA A 21 6.21 9.17 -17.70
N LYS A 22 5.98 9.80 -16.54
CA LYS A 22 7.05 10.07 -15.56
C LYS A 22 7.53 8.82 -14.84
N PHE A 23 6.66 7.82 -14.67
CA PHE A 23 7.05 6.52 -14.16
C PHE A 23 7.98 5.80 -15.15
N GLU A 24 7.61 5.78 -16.43
CA GLU A 24 8.42 5.19 -17.52
C GLU A 24 9.79 5.88 -17.65
N GLU A 25 9.85 7.21 -17.61
CA GLU A 25 11.12 7.96 -17.56
C GLU A 25 11.98 7.53 -16.36
N GLY A 26 11.35 7.25 -15.22
CA GLY A 26 11.99 6.75 -14.01
C GLY A 26 12.60 5.36 -14.19
N ASP A 27 11.87 4.45 -14.82
CA ASP A 27 12.33 3.09 -15.15
C ASP A 27 13.44 3.09 -16.19
N ASN A 28 13.43 4.06 -17.12
CA ASN A 28 14.46 4.25 -18.13
C ASN A 28 15.74 4.93 -17.60
N GLY A 29 15.89 5.03 -16.27
CA GLY A 29 17.14 5.46 -15.64
C GLY A 29 17.21 6.94 -15.25
N GLU A 30 16.08 7.65 -15.17
CA GLU A 30 16.00 9.00 -14.58
C GLU A 30 15.24 8.98 -13.24
N PRO A 31 15.91 8.67 -12.10
CA PRO A 31 15.25 8.54 -10.80
C PRO A 31 14.49 9.79 -10.34
N LYS A 32 14.83 10.99 -10.83
CA LYS A 32 14.09 12.20 -10.45
C LYS A 32 12.68 12.23 -11.04
N ALA A 33 12.42 11.49 -12.11
CA ALA A 33 11.11 11.44 -12.74
C ALA A 33 10.05 10.85 -11.78
N TYR A 34 10.43 9.92 -10.91
CA TYR A 34 9.54 9.33 -9.90
C TYR A 34 8.85 10.35 -8.99
N LYS A 35 9.51 11.47 -8.65
CA LYS A 35 8.86 12.49 -7.83
C LYS A 35 7.67 13.11 -8.56
N PHE A 36 7.77 13.27 -9.88
CA PHE A 36 6.69 13.80 -10.70
C PHE A 36 5.59 12.75 -10.89
N ALA A 37 5.96 11.48 -11.06
CA ALA A 37 4.99 10.38 -11.05
C ALA A 37 4.14 10.38 -9.76
N VAL A 38 4.78 10.56 -8.58
CA VAL A 38 4.09 10.68 -7.29
C VAL A 38 3.12 11.89 -7.26
N LEU A 39 3.58 13.07 -7.70
CA LEU A 39 2.74 14.28 -7.70
C LEU A 39 1.50 14.12 -8.61
N HIS A 40 1.71 13.62 -9.83
CA HIS A 40 0.65 13.40 -10.80
C HIS A 40 -0.31 12.30 -10.37
N MET A 41 0.19 11.20 -9.78
CA MET A 41 -0.62 10.12 -9.22
C MET A 41 -1.49 10.62 -8.06
N ALA A 42 -0.94 11.43 -7.15
CA ALA A 42 -1.72 12.02 -6.06
C ALA A 42 -2.86 12.91 -6.58
N HIS A 43 -2.60 13.70 -7.63
CA HIS A 43 -3.61 14.53 -8.25
C HIS A 43 -4.69 13.70 -8.97
N PHE A 44 -4.29 12.68 -9.75
CA PHE A 44 -5.20 11.74 -10.40
C PHE A 44 -6.18 11.10 -9.40
N ILE A 45 -5.66 10.53 -8.31
CA ILE A 45 -6.49 9.85 -7.31
C ILE A 45 -7.46 10.83 -6.64
N GLU A 46 -7.01 12.04 -6.30
CA GLU A 46 -7.88 13.06 -5.73
C GLU A 46 -9.03 13.43 -6.68
N LEU A 47 -8.73 13.62 -7.97
CA LEU A 47 -9.73 13.99 -8.96
C LEU A 47 -10.70 12.84 -9.26
N ILE A 48 -10.24 11.59 -9.34
CA ILE A 48 -11.11 10.43 -9.54
C ILE A 48 -12.07 10.23 -8.39
N PHE A 49 -11.61 10.35 -7.15
CA PHE A 49 -12.48 10.18 -5.99
C PHE A 49 -13.52 11.31 -5.93
N LYS A 50 -13.12 12.54 -6.30
CA LYS A 50 -14.06 13.66 -6.47
C LYS A 50 -15.06 13.40 -7.59
N HIS A 51 -14.62 12.87 -8.72
CA HIS A 51 -15.48 12.54 -9.85
C HIS A 51 -16.54 11.50 -9.47
N HIS A 52 -16.14 10.42 -8.79
CA HIS A 52 -17.06 9.42 -8.26
C HIS A 52 -18.10 10.02 -7.29
N ILE A 53 -17.71 10.97 -6.45
CA ILE A 53 -18.66 11.66 -5.57
C ILE A 53 -19.57 12.62 -6.35
N ALA A 54 -19.02 13.33 -7.34
CA ALA A 54 -19.76 14.27 -8.18
C ALA A 54 -20.81 13.58 -9.04
N SER A 55 -20.54 12.35 -9.49
CA SER A 55 -21.49 11.56 -10.29
C SER A 55 -22.75 11.21 -9.51
N LYS A 56 -22.66 11.09 -8.18
CA LYS A 56 -23.83 10.94 -7.28
C LYS A 56 -24.59 12.25 -7.12
N HIS A 57 -23.87 13.35 -6.85
CA HIS A 57 -24.48 14.67 -6.84
C HIS A 57 -23.43 15.80 -7.00
N PRO A 58 -23.59 16.73 -7.98
CA PRO A 58 -22.56 17.73 -8.31
C PRO A 58 -22.16 18.67 -7.17
N LEU A 59 -23.01 18.90 -6.18
CA LEU A 59 -22.68 19.77 -5.03
C LEU A 59 -21.75 19.11 -4.02
N LEU A 60 -21.64 17.78 -3.99
CA LEU A 60 -20.88 17.06 -2.96
C LEU A 60 -19.36 17.28 -3.06
N ILE A 61 -18.87 17.81 -4.18
CA ILE A 61 -17.46 18.17 -4.34
C ILE A 61 -17.07 19.45 -3.59
N TYR A 62 -18.03 20.23 -3.08
CA TYR A 62 -17.78 21.50 -2.39
C TYR A 62 -17.81 21.35 -0.87
N LYS A 63 -17.08 22.19 -0.15
CA LYS A 63 -17.21 22.31 1.30
C LYS A 63 -18.46 23.07 1.70
N ASP A 64 -18.96 22.79 2.90
CA ASP A 64 -20.07 23.51 3.53
C ASP A 64 -21.32 23.59 2.63
N ILE A 65 -21.72 22.47 2.03
CA ILE A 65 -22.83 22.41 1.04
C ILE A 65 -24.18 22.93 1.56
N PHE A 66 -24.36 22.97 2.88
CA PHE A 66 -25.57 23.48 3.54
C PHE A 66 -25.48 24.97 3.92
N ALA A 67 -24.37 25.65 3.60
CA ALA A 67 -24.25 27.08 3.80
C ALA A 67 -25.25 27.85 2.92
N ALA A 68 -25.67 29.03 3.37
CA ALA A 68 -26.60 29.89 2.62
C ALA A 68 -26.10 30.24 1.21
N LYS A 69 -24.78 30.22 1.00
CA LYS A 69 -24.15 30.29 -0.32
C LYS A 69 -22.93 29.37 -0.33
N VAL A 70 -22.94 28.38 -1.22
CA VAL A 70 -21.81 27.48 -1.43
C VAL A 70 -20.67 28.23 -2.11
N ASP A 71 -19.48 28.16 -1.51
CA ASP A 71 -18.25 28.72 -2.08
C ASP A 71 -17.63 27.71 -3.05
N LYS A 72 -17.82 27.94 -4.36
CA LYS A 72 -17.31 27.05 -5.41
C LYS A 72 -15.78 26.99 -5.49
N ASN A 73 -15.05 27.85 -4.78
CA ASN A 73 -13.59 27.80 -4.71
C ASN A 73 -13.07 26.83 -3.64
N LYS A 74 -13.94 26.35 -2.76
CA LYS A 74 -13.57 25.42 -1.68
C LYS A 74 -14.13 24.04 -1.98
N THR A 75 -13.26 23.16 -2.46
CA THR A 75 -13.62 21.76 -2.72
C THR A 75 -13.24 20.87 -1.55
N ILE A 76 -13.89 19.70 -1.48
CA ILE A 76 -13.51 18.63 -0.56
C ILE A 76 -12.06 18.20 -0.84
N THR A 77 -11.37 17.67 0.16
CA THR A 77 -10.04 17.06 -0.01
C THR A 77 -10.17 15.57 -0.36
N LEU A 78 -9.07 14.92 -0.74
CA LEU A 78 -9.03 13.45 -0.88
C LEU A 78 -9.54 12.74 0.39
N TRP A 79 -9.18 13.22 1.59
CA TRP A 79 -9.61 12.61 2.85
C TRP A 79 -11.10 12.80 3.13
N ASP A 80 -11.63 13.98 2.81
CA ASP A 80 -13.07 14.22 2.86
C ASP A 80 -13.80 13.25 1.91
N ALA A 81 -13.23 12.98 0.72
CA ALA A 81 -13.78 12.04 -0.25
C ALA A 81 -13.74 10.58 0.24
N ILE A 82 -12.59 10.11 0.77
CA ILE A 82 -12.46 8.77 1.35
C ILE A 82 -13.46 8.56 2.49
N ASN A 83 -13.58 9.53 3.39
CA ASN A 83 -14.53 9.45 4.49
C ASN A 83 -15.98 9.38 3.98
N PHE A 84 -16.31 10.14 2.94
CA PHE A 84 -17.63 10.09 2.32
C PHE A 84 -17.92 8.69 1.75
N ILE A 85 -16.99 8.14 0.96
CA ILE A 85 -17.13 6.83 0.33
C ILE A 85 -17.30 5.73 1.38
N ASN A 86 -16.43 5.68 2.40
CA ASN A 86 -16.50 4.64 3.45
C ASN A 86 -17.69 4.80 4.41
N ASN A 87 -18.29 6.00 4.51
CA ASN A 87 -19.52 6.20 5.29
C ASN A 87 -20.77 5.72 4.54
N GLU A 88 -20.73 5.69 3.20
CA GLU A 88 -21.82 5.15 2.39
C GLU A 88 -21.79 3.62 2.40
N THR A 89 -20.62 3.03 2.15
CA THR A 89 -20.40 1.59 2.25
C THR A 89 -19.08 1.35 2.98
N ALA A 90 -19.16 0.66 4.12
CA ALA A 90 -17.99 0.39 4.94
C ALA A 90 -16.94 -0.38 4.13
N ASP A 91 -15.67 -0.02 4.32
CA ASP A 91 -14.50 -0.67 3.73
C ASP A 91 -14.42 -0.66 2.19
N THR A 92 -15.22 0.18 1.50
CA THR A 92 -15.07 0.40 0.04
C THR A 92 -13.66 0.87 -0.33
N VAL A 93 -13.12 1.85 0.41
CA VAL A 93 -11.69 2.14 0.41
C VAL A 93 -11.08 1.27 1.51
N SER A 94 -10.41 0.19 1.08
CA SER A 94 -9.84 -0.80 1.99
C SER A 94 -8.78 -0.18 2.94
N PRO A 95 -8.56 -0.78 4.13
CA PRO A 95 -7.51 -0.33 5.05
C PRO A 95 -6.11 -0.29 4.41
N THR A 96 -5.82 -1.27 3.53
CA THR A 96 -4.55 -1.34 2.79
C THR A 96 -4.41 -0.16 1.82
N LEU A 97 -5.44 0.11 1.02
CA LEU A 97 -5.44 1.28 0.12
C LEU A 97 -5.31 2.57 0.93
N LYS A 98 -5.99 2.69 2.06
CA LYS A 98 -5.88 3.86 2.93
C LYS A 98 -4.45 4.06 3.44
N LYS A 99 -3.73 3.01 3.83
CA LYS A 99 -2.32 3.07 4.24
C LYS A 99 -1.43 3.58 3.10
N ASP A 100 -1.62 3.08 1.89
CA ASP A 100 -0.87 3.54 0.71
C ASP A 100 -1.20 5.01 0.35
N LEU A 101 -2.45 5.46 0.53
CA LEU A 101 -2.84 6.87 0.35
C LEU A 101 -2.25 7.79 1.42
N GLU A 102 -2.11 7.32 2.66
CA GLU A 102 -1.39 8.05 3.71
C GLU A 102 0.09 8.21 3.37
N TRP A 103 0.72 7.14 2.88
CA TRP A 103 2.10 7.18 2.40
C TRP A 103 2.24 8.18 1.25
N LEU A 104 1.35 8.13 0.25
CA LEU A 104 1.37 9.03 -0.90
C LEU A 104 1.25 10.50 -0.47
N LYS A 105 0.33 10.79 0.46
CA LYS A 105 0.15 12.13 1.03
C LYS A 105 1.43 12.62 1.70
N ARG A 106 2.10 11.78 2.50
CA ARG A 106 3.34 12.14 3.21
C ARG A 106 4.44 12.45 2.21
N LEU A 107 4.69 11.55 1.26
CA LEU A 107 5.74 11.74 0.26
C LEU A 107 5.48 12.96 -0.64
N ARG A 108 4.22 13.19 -1.06
CA ARG A 108 3.83 14.38 -1.83
C ARG A 108 4.16 15.67 -1.07
N ASN A 109 3.78 15.75 0.20
CA ASN A 109 4.08 16.92 1.05
C ASN A 109 5.58 17.15 1.21
N ASP A 110 6.36 16.08 1.37
CA ASP A 110 7.81 16.18 1.47
C ASP A 110 8.43 16.69 0.17
N ILE A 111 7.96 16.22 -0.99
CA ILE A 111 8.39 16.70 -2.32
C ILE A 111 8.07 18.19 -2.50
N GLU A 112 6.88 18.64 -2.08
CA GLU A 112 6.39 20.00 -2.31
C GLU A 112 6.97 21.04 -1.34
N HIS A 113 7.21 20.66 -0.08
CA HIS A 113 7.42 21.63 1.00
C HIS A 113 8.73 21.46 1.77
N HIS A 114 9.44 20.34 1.62
CA HIS A 114 10.63 20.04 2.40
C HIS A 114 11.79 19.46 1.57
N LYS A 115 12.93 19.23 2.23
CA LYS A 115 14.00 18.41 1.65
C LYS A 115 13.57 16.96 1.78
N PHE A 116 13.39 16.28 0.65
CA PHE A 116 12.93 14.90 0.63
C PHE A 116 14.04 13.93 0.22
N LYS A 117 13.87 12.67 0.62
CA LYS A 117 14.60 11.50 0.13
C LYS A 117 13.55 10.46 -0.22
N MET A 118 13.77 9.69 -1.28
CA MET A 118 12.90 8.56 -1.64
C MET A 118 13.76 7.35 -1.98
N GLU A 119 13.28 6.17 -1.60
CA GLU A 119 13.83 4.90 -2.04
C GLU A 119 13.06 4.46 -3.29
N VAL A 120 13.75 4.41 -4.43
CA VAL A 120 13.12 4.11 -5.74
C VAL A 120 12.30 2.81 -5.72
N PRO A 121 12.79 1.69 -5.13
CA PRO A 121 12.00 0.46 -5.06
C PRO A 121 10.68 0.61 -4.28
N GLU A 122 10.69 1.37 -3.18
CA GLU A 122 9.49 1.65 -2.37
C GLU A 122 8.47 2.47 -3.15
N VAL A 123 8.94 3.49 -3.89
CA VAL A 123 8.08 4.32 -4.74
C VAL A 123 7.44 3.50 -5.84
N ARG A 124 8.23 2.67 -6.54
CA ARG A 124 7.73 1.79 -7.60
C ARG A 124 6.65 0.84 -7.08
N SER A 125 6.94 0.16 -5.97
CA SER A 125 6.02 -0.79 -5.36
C SER A 125 4.71 -0.12 -4.91
N THR A 126 4.80 1.04 -4.25
CA THR A 126 3.61 1.72 -3.72
C THR A 126 2.77 2.35 -4.84
N ILE A 127 3.38 2.92 -5.88
CA ILE A 127 2.64 3.41 -7.06
C ILE A 127 1.89 2.27 -7.74
N GLY A 128 2.53 1.10 -7.93
CA GLY A 128 1.85 -0.08 -8.49
C GLY A 128 0.64 -0.53 -7.66
N ARG A 129 0.79 -0.63 -6.33
CA ARG A 129 -0.32 -0.98 -5.43
C ARG A 129 -1.47 0.03 -5.47
N LEU A 130 -1.15 1.32 -5.45
CA LEU A 130 -2.13 2.40 -5.55
C LEU A 130 -2.89 2.32 -6.87
N PHE A 131 -2.15 2.18 -7.96
CA PHE A 131 -2.70 2.14 -9.30
C PHE A 131 -3.67 0.97 -9.48
N ARG A 132 -3.28 -0.23 -9.03
CA ARG A 132 -4.17 -1.39 -9.01
C ARG A 132 -5.41 -1.16 -8.17
N SER A 133 -5.24 -0.76 -6.91
CA SER A 133 -6.37 -0.61 -5.99
C SER A 133 -7.38 0.44 -6.47
N VAL A 134 -6.90 1.49 -7.13
CA VAL A 134 -7.75 2.53 -7.73
C VAL A 134 -8.41 2.03 -9.02
N SER A 135 -7.73 1.19 -9.81
CA SER A 135 -8.31 0.56 -11.00
C SER A 135 -9.43 -0.41 -10.60
N GLU A 136 -9.20 -1.28 -9.61
CA GLU A 136 -10.24 -2.16 -9.02
C GLU A 136 -11.41 -1.33 -8.48
N PHE A 137 -11.14 -0.25 -7.74
CA PHE A 137 -12.20 0.64 -7.26
C PHE A 137 -13.02 1.23 -8.42
N LEU A 138 -12.38 1.65 -9.50
CA LEU A 138 -13.05 2.23 -10.67
C LEU A 138 -13.90 1.18 -11.39
N GLU A 139 -13.39 -0.03 -11.60
CA GLU A 139 -14.12 -1.14 -12.21
C GLU A 139 -15.36 -1.54 -11.39
N ASP A 140 -15.25 -1.55 -10.06
CA ASP A 140 -16.33 -1.97 -9.17
C ASP A 140 -17.39 -0.88 -8.94
N HIS A 141 -17.00 0.40 -8.98
CA HIS A 141 -17.83 1.51 -8.50
C HIS A 141 -18.11 2.61 -9.54
N THR A 142 -17.55 2.50 -10.74
CA THR A 142 -17.76 3.47 -11.84
C THR A 142 -17.84 2.74 -13.19
N ASP A 143 -18.37 3.42 -14.22
CA ASP A 143 -18.39 2.88 -15.59
C ASP A 143 -17.13 3.29 -16.39
N ILE A 144 -16.01 3.55 -15.71
CA ILE A 144 -14.78 4.07 -16.32
C ILE A 144 -13.85 2.91 -16.67
N GLU A 145 -13.59 2.72 -17.96
CA GLU A 145 -12.62 1.75 -18.48
C GLU A 145 -11.30 2.46 -18.80
N LEU A 146 -10.36 2.49 -17.84
CA LEU A 146 -9.11 3.26 -17.94
C LEU A 146 -8.26 2.87 -19.18
N GLU A 147 -8.19 1.59 -19.52
CA GLU A 147 -7.38 1.09 -20.64
C GLU A 147 -7.80 1.74 -21.97
N SER A 148 -9.10 1.99 -22.15
CA SER A 148 -9.64 2.62 -23.35
C SER A 148 -9.35 4.13 -23.46
N LEU A 149 -8.98 4.76 -22.36
CA LEU A 149 -8.84 6.21 -22.22
C LEU A 149 -7.39 6.69 -22.21
N ILE A 150 -6.44 5.76 -22.16
CA ILE A 150 -5.00 6.06 -22.08
C ILE A 150 -4.37 6.02 -23.47
N PRO A 151 -3.40 6.91 -23.77
CA PRO A 151 -2.70 6.89 -25.05
C PRO A 151 -1.99 5.57 -25.32
N GLU A 152 -2.02 5.12 -26.57
CA GLU A 152 -1.39 3.85 -27.02
C GLU A 152 0.09 3.75 -26.64
N SER A 153 0.82 4.87 -26.64
CA SER A 153 2.24 4.93 -26.26
C SER A 153 2.51 4.57 -24.80
N LEU A 154 1.52 4.68 -23.92
CA LEU A 154 1.64 4.40 -22.48
C LEU A 154 0.91 3.11 -22.08
N LEU A 155 0.29 2.41 -23.03
CA LEU A 155 -0.40 1.14 -22.74
C LEU A 155 0.56 0.09 -22.20
N GLU A 156 1.81 0.05 -22.67
CA GLU A 156 2.79 -0.89 -22.12
C GLU A 156 3.12 -0.59 -20.65
N THR A 157 3.27 0.69 -20.27
CA THR A 157 3.49 1.07 -18.86
C THR A 157 2.25 0.85 -18.00
N PHE A 158 1.06 1.12 -18.56
CA PHE A 158 -0.22 0.81 -17.94
C PHE A 158 -0.36 -0.68 -17.68
N GLN A 159 -0.15 -1.52 -18.70
CA GLN A 159 -0.16 -2.97 -18.62
C GLN A 159 0.94 -3.46 -17.68
N LEU A 160 2.12 -2.86 -17.66
CA LEU A 160 3.14 -3.22 -16.67
C LEU A 160 2.64 -2.95 -15.24
N LEU A 161 2.03 -1.80 -14.96
CA LEU A 161 1.52 -1.51 -13.62
C LEU A 161 0.27 -2.34 -13.26
N SER A 162 -0.58 -2.69 -14.23
CA SER A 162 -1.75 -3.58 -14.06
C SER A 162 -1.36 -5.06 -13.98
N ASP A 163 -0.67 -5.57 -14.99
CA ASP A 163 -0.36 -6.98 -15.23
C ASP A 163 0.88 -7.45 -14.49
N GLU A 164 1.92 -6.62 -14.28
CA GLU A 164 3.13 -7.10 -13.59
C GLU A 164 2.80 -7.46 -12.14
N TYR A 165 1.84 -6.78 -11.52
CA TYR A 165 1.40 -7.15 -10.17
C TYR A 165 0.44 -8.36 -10.18
N GLU A 166 -0.47 -8.50 -11.14
CA GLU A 166 -1.33 -9.71 -11.23
C GLU A 166 -0.52 -10.95 -11.61
N PHE A 167 0.42 -10.82 -12.55
CA PHE A 167 1.35 -11.87 -12.93
C PHE A 167 2.35 -12.19 -11.82
N LYS A 168 2.94 -11.18 -11.14
CA LYS A 168 3.79 -11.42 -9.96
C LYS A 168 2.99 -12.06 -8.84
N LEU A 169 1.77 -11.59 -8.57
CA LEU A 169 0.92 -12.16 -7.52
C LEU A 169 0.55 -13.60 -7.87
N ARG A 170 0.10 -13.88 -9.09
CA ARG A 170 -0.25 -15.23 -9.54
C ARG A 170 0.97 -16.17 -9.51
N THR A 171 2.13 -15.69 -9.96
CA THR A 171 3.38 -16.45 -9.93
C THR A 171 3.81 -16.69 -8.49
N ALA A 172 3.78 -15.67 -7.64
CA ALA A 172 4.12 -15.74 -6.23
C ALA A 172 3.16 -16.64 -5.45
N LEU A 173 1.85 -16.60 -5.73
CA LEU A 173 0.86 -17.48 -5.11
C LEU A 173 1.13 -18.94 -5.48
N LYS A 174 1.41 -19.20 -6.76
CA LYS A 174 1.75 -20.54 -7.24
C LYS A 174 3.06 -21.02 -6.62
N GLU A 175 4.09 -20.18 -6.57
CA GLU A 175 5.37 -20.51 -5.93
C GLU A 175 5.22 -20.73 -4.43
N ALA A 176 4.38 -19.94 -3.76
CA ALA A 176 4.07 -20.12 -2.34
C ALA A 176 3.30 -21.42 -2.06
N GLU A 177 2.37 -21.79 -2.94
CA GLU A 177 1.65 -23.07 -2.90
C GLU A 177 2.60 -24.25 -3.13
N GLU A 178 3.43 -24.19 -4.19
CA GLU A 178 4.46 -25.20 -4.48
C GLU A 178 5.45 -25.34 -3.30
N PHE A 179 5.80 -24.23 -2.64
CA PHE A 179 6.66 -24.24 -1.45
C PHE A 179 5.98 -24.91 -0.25
N GLU A 180 4.71 -24.60 0.02
CA GLU A 180 3.94 -25.21 1.09
C GLU A 180 3.74 -26.72 0.87
N GLU A 181 3.44 -27.15 -0.36
CA GLU A 181 3.34 -28.56 -0.74
C GLU A 181 4.68 -29.31 -0.59
N ALA A 182 5.80 -28.66 -0.95
CA ALA A 182 7.13 -29.23 -0.81
C ALA A 182 7.63 -29.26 0.65
N ASN A 183 7.03 -28.42 1.51
CA ASN A 183 7.38 -28.33 2.92
C ASN A 183 6.12 -28.45 3.79
N PRO A 184 5.45 -29.62 3.74
CA PRO A 184 4.21 -29.80 4.47
C PRO A 184 4.44 -29.60 5.97
N PRO A 185 3.47 -29.05 6.70
CA PRO A 185 3.52 -29.06 8.16
C PRO A 185 3.67 -30.51 8.64
N ASP A 186 4.61 -30.75 9.54
CA ASP A 186 4.92 -32.10 10.01
C ASP A 186 3.68 -32.72 10.70
N PRO A 187 3.08 -33.78 10.13
CA PRO A 187 1.83 -34.34 10.62
C PRO A 187 1.97 -35.11 11.94
N ASP A 188 3.20 -35.45 12.37
CA ASP A 188 3.47 -36.12 13.65
C ASP A 188 3.79 -35.11 14.77
N LEU A 189 3.82 -33.82 14.45
CA LEU A 189 4.03 -32.72 15.39
C LEU A 189 2.72 -31.93 15.57
N ASP A 190 1.88 -32.38 16.51
CA ASP A 190 1.14 -31.47 17.40
C ASP A 190 2.13 -30.67 18.30
N SER A 191 3.32 -30.34 17.79
CA SER A 191 4.29 -29.52 18.49
C SER A 191 3.93 -28.07 18.20
N PRO A 192 3.75 -27.25 19.25
CA PRO A 192 3.61 -25.81 19.11
C PRO A 192 4.84 -25.12 18.48
N ASP A 193 5.90 -25.88 18.13
CA ASP A 193 7.18 -25.39 17.63
C ASP A 193 7.36 -25.49 16.11
N ALA A 194 6.38 -26.04 15.38
CA ALA A 194 6.48 -26.16 13.92
C ALA A 194 6.26 -24.80 13.24
N LEU A 195 7.29 -24.30 12.56
CA LEU A 195 7.22 -23.05 11.79
C LEU A 195 6.34 -23.22 10.55
N PRO A 196 5.31 -22.38 10.34
CA PRO A 196 4.45 -22.44 9.17
C PRO A 196 5.26 -22.21 7.88
N PRO A 197 5.01 -22.96 6.80
CA PRO A 197 5.72 -22.76 5.53
C PRO A 197 5.32 -21.45 4.84
N ARG A 198 4.11 -20.95 5.10
CA ARG A 198 3.49 -19.80 4.44
C ARG A 198 2.65 -18.98 5.44
N LEU A 199 2.70 -17.67 5.29
CA LEU A 199 1.97 -16.68 6.08
C LEU A 199 1.36 -15.61 5.17
N ASP A 200 0.38 -14.87 5.70
CA ASP A 200 -0.09 -13.63 5.10
C ASP A 200 0.94 -12.52 5.32
N CYS A 201 1.32 -11.84 4.25
CA CYS A 201 2.22 -10.69 4.33
C CYS A 201 1.44 -9.47 4.82
N GLU A 202 1.77 -8.94 6.00
CA GLU A 202 1.12 -7.74 6.56
C GLU A 202 1.36 -6.46 5.73
N ASN A 203 2.35 -6.46 4.85
CA ASN A 203 2.64 -5.33 3.97
C ASN A 203 1.71 -5.31 2.74
N CYS A 204 1.57 -6.44 2.02
CA CYS A 204 0.75 -6.50 0.80
C CYS A 204 -0.60 -7.21 0.97
N GLY A 205 -0.86 -7.85 2.10
CA GLY A 205 -2.09 -8.57 2.43
C GLY A 205 -2.26 -9.94 1.75
N ASN A 206 -1.25 -10.45 1.04
CA ASN A 206 -1.34 -11.71 0.30
C ASN A 206 -0.64 -12.86 1.03
N PRO A 207 -1.11 -14.12 0.87
CA PRO A 207 -0.49 -15.33 1.42
C PRO A 207 0.77 -15.72 0.62
N THR A 208 1.75 -14.82 0.57
CA THR A 208 2.96 -14.95 -0.24
C THR A 208 4.24 -14.75 0.59
N LEU A 209 4.13 -14.69 1.91
CA LEU A 209 5.26 -14.64 2.84
C LEU A 209 5.68 -16.08 3.15
N ILE A 210 6.80 -16.52 2.57
CA ILE A 210 7.31 -17.89 2.74
C ILE A 210 8.61 -17.91 3.51
N ARG A 211 8.98 -19.08 4.06
CA ARG A 211 10.27 -19.26 4.74
C ARG A 211 11.44 -19.03 3.79
N ASN A 212 12.43 -18.27 4.23
CA ASN A 212 13.62 -17.93 3.47
C ASN A 212 14.84 -17.80 4.39
N GLU A 213 15.80 -18.72 4.29
CA GLU A 213 17.01 -18.74 5.15
C GLU A 213 17.94 -17.53 4.95
N LYS A 214 17.80 -16.80 3.83
CA LYS A 214 18.60 -15.60 3.57
C LYS A 214 17.97 -14.33 4.14
N SER A 215 16.71 -14.41 4.59
CA SER A 215 16.04 -13.31 5.24
C SER A 215 16.54 -13.14 6.68
N THR A 216 16.55 -11.89 7.16
CA THR A 216 16.86 -11.58 8.56
C THR A 216 15.86 -12.16 9.55
N THR A 217 14.60 -12.31 9.16
CA THR A 217 13.51 -12.82 10.01
C THR A 217 13.20 -14.30 9.74
N GLY A 218 13.84 -14.88 8.73
CA GLY A 218 13.56 -16.22 8.24
C GLY A 218 12.35 -16.31 7.30
N TYR A 219 11.71 -15.17 6.95
CA TYR A 219 10.59 -15.12 6.01
C TYR A 219 10.74 -13.98 5.01
N ARG A 220 10.32 -14.21 3.76
CA ARG A 220 10.32 -13.16 2.74
C ARG A 220 9.12 -13.27 1.83
N CYS A 221 8.47 -12.13 1.59
CA CYS A 221 7.35 -12.03 0.68
C CYS A 221 7.81 -12.11 -0.77
N LEU A 222 7.25 -13.03 -1.54
CA LEU A 222 7.55 -13.20 -2.97
C LEU A 222 7.03 -12.04 -3.85
N VAL A 223 6.08 -11.26 -3.35
CA VAL A 223 5.45 -10.16 -4.11
C VAL A 223 6.13 -8.81 -3.85
N CYS A 224 6.34 -8.47 -2.57
CA CYS A 224 6.82 -7.14 -2.17
C CYS A 224 8.16 -7.16 -1.43
N ASP A 225 8.84 -8.31 -1.38
CA ASP A 225 10.14 -8.50 -0.72
C ASP A 225 10.17 -8.16 0.78
N ASN A 226 9.00 -7.94 1.38
CA ASN A 226 8.87 -7.64 2.79
C ASN A 226 9.32 -8.84 3.65
N GLU A 227 10.20 -8.56 4.61
CA GLU A 227 10.74 -9.56 5.53
C GLU A 227 10.21 -9.37 6.96
N ASP A 228 9.58 -8.24 7.29
CA ASP A 228 9.14 -7.92 8.66
C ASP A 228 7.62 -8.10 8.86
N GLY A 229 7.16 -8.42 10.07
CA GLY A 229 5.74 -8.54 10.36
C GLY A 229 5.46 -9.07 11.76
N ASP A 230 4.38 -8.60 12.38
CA ASP A 230 4.02 -8.93 13.76
C ASP A 230 3.68 -10.42 13.94
N ASN A 231 3.14 -11.06 12.90
CA ASN A 231 2.77 -12.48 12.89
C ASN A 231 3.94 -13.42 12.56
N ILE A 232 5.15 -12.90 12.31
CA ILE A 232 6.31 -13.74 12.04
C ILE A 232 6.71 -14.49 13.31
N PRO A 233 6.81 -15.83 13.28
CA PRO A 233 7.26 -16.61 14.43
C PRO A 233 8.68 -16.22 14.85
N SER A 234 8.87 -16.10 16.16
CA SER A 234 10.13 -15.77 16.79
C SER A 234 10.22 -16.46 18.16
N SER A 235 11.26 -16.15 18.93
CA SER A 235 11.45 -16.69 20.28
C SER A 235 12.07 -15.66 21.19
N CYS A 236 11.77 -15.75 22.48
CA CYS A 236 12.45 -14.92 23.47
C CYS A 236 13.93 -15.32 23.60
N ASP A 237 14.84 -14.35 23.49
CA ASP A 237 16.28 -14.57 23.58
C ASP A 237 16.74 -15.02 24.99
N ILE A 238 15.91 -14.81 26.03
CA ILE A 238 16.24 -15.16 27.41
C ILE A 238 15.76 -16.57 27.77
N CYS A 239 14.49 -16.89 27.49
CA CYS A 239 13.87 -18.15 27.95
C CYS A 239 13.57 -19.14 26.83
N GLY A 240 13.72 -18.73 25.56
CA GLY A 240 13.43 -19.57 24.39
C GLY A 240 11.95 -19.83 24.14
N VAL A 241 11.02 -19.17 24.87
CA VAL A 241 9.59 -19.34 24.60
C VAL A 241 9.27 -18.86 23.18
N LEU A 242 8.53 -19.67 22.45
CA LEU A 242 8.03 -19.31 21.12
C LEU A 242 6.90 -18.29 21.25
N ALA A 243 6.93 -17.31 20.37
CA ALA A 243 5.99 -16.20 20.28
C ALA A 243 6.02 -15.65 18.86
N THR A 244 5.20 -14.65 18.54
CA THR A 244 5.39 -13.87 17.32
C THR A 244 6.21 -12.60 17.58
N GLN A 245 6.77 -11.98 16.55
CA GLN A 245 7.52 -10.73 16.70
C GLN A 245 6.70 -9.63 17.37
N GLY A 246 5.40 -9.53 17.09
CA GLY A 246 4.49 -8.55 17.70
C GLY A 246 4.22 -8.78 19.20
N GLU A 247 4.44 -10.00 19.70
CA GLU A 247 4.30 -10.35 21.12
C GLU A 247 5.58 -10.10 21.93
N LEU A 248 6.71 -9.93 21.25
CA LEU A 248 8.02 -9.73 21.87
C LEU A 248 8.36 -8.25 21.97
N GLU A 249 9.04 -7.88 23.05
CA GLU A 249 9.51 -6.53 23.28
C GLU A 249 11.00 -6.44 22.90
N GLY A 250 11.34 -5.54 21.98
CA GLY A 250 12.73 -5.31 21.56
C GLY A 250 13.48 -4.37 22.50
N TRP A 251 14.60 -4.84 23.04
CA TRP A 251 15.49 -4.09 23.94
C TRP A 251 16.83 -3.83 23.26
N GLY A 252 17.19 -2.55 23.08
CA GLY A 252 18.49 -2.18 22.52
C GLY A 252 19.64 -2.44 23.49
N LEU A 253 20.68 -3.12 23.03
CA LEU A 253 21.93 -3.38 23.74
C LEU A 253 22.97 -2.29 23.44
N GLU A 254 24.00 -2.19 24.28
CA GLU A 254 25.06 -1.17 24.17
C GLU A 254 25.91 -1.29 22.88
N ASP A 255 25.89 -2.46 22.24
CA ASP A 255 26.58 -2.76 20.98
C ASP A 255 25.76 -2.42 19.73
N GLY A 256 24.53 -1.93 19.89
CA GLY A 256 23.61 -1.59 18.81
C GLY A 256 22.75 -2.76 18.31
N ASN A 257 22.88 -3.95 18.91
CA ASN A 257 21.99 -5.07 18.65
C ASN A 257 20.69 -4.96 19.47
N TYR A 258 19.68 -5.75 19.12
CA TYR A 258 18.41 -5.84 19.84
C TYR A 258 18.25 -7.24 20.44
N GLU A 259 17.69 -7.29 21.64
CA GLU A 259 17.29 -8.51 22.33
C GLU A 259 15.76 -8.54 22.46
N TYR A 260 15.12 -9.61 21.98
CA TYR A 260 13.68 -9.81 22.00
C TYR A 260 13.25 -10.57 23.25
N ARG A 261 12.38 -9.96 24.05
CA ARG A 261 11.96 -10.49 25.36
C ARG A 261 10.46 -10.71 25.41
N CYS A 262 10.04 -11.88 25.92
CA CYS A 262 8.63 -12.12 26.21
C CYS A 262 8.16 -11.32 27.43
N TYR A 263 6.84 -11.23 27.62
CA TYR A 263 6.18 -10.50 28.70
C TYR A 263 6.76 -10.76 30.12
N TYR A 264 7.19 -12.00 30.40
CA TYR A 264 7.80 -12.36 31.68
C TYR A 264 9.27 -11.94 31.78
N CYS A 265 10.03 -12.12 30.70
CA CYS A 265 11.46 -11.84 30.64
C CYS A 265 11.79 -10.35 30.48
N SER A 266 10.84 -9.54 29.97
CA SER A 266 11.02 -8.09 29.87
C SER A 266 10.83 -7.35 31.20
N GLY A 267 10.37 -8.04 32.25
CA GLY A 267 10.07 -7.45 33.56
C GLY A 267 8.71 -6.75 33.63
N ARG A 268 7.97 -6.70 32.52
CA ARG A 268 6.66 -6.06 32.41
C ARG A 268 5.61 -6.74 33.29
N TYR A 269 5.65 -8.07 33.39
CA TYR A 269 4.84 -8.82 34.36
C TYR A 269 5.00 -8.35 35.81
N HIS A 270 6.23 -8.02 36.24
CA HIS A 270 6.48 -7.52 37.59
C HIS A 270 5.96 -6.09 37.76
N ALA A 271 6.18 -5.23 36.77
CA ALA A 271 5.67 -3.86 36.78
C ALA A 271 4.13 -3.79 36.82
N ASP A 272 3.44 -4.62 36.05
CA ASP A 272 1.97 -4.66 35.98
C ASP A 272 1.36 -5.26 37.27
N LYS A 273 2.09 -6.14 37.97
CA LYS A 273 1.64 -6.74 39.23
C LYS A 273 1.77 -5.79 40.43
N ASP A 274 2.72 -4.86 40.35
CA ASP A 274 3.01 -3.86 41.40
C ASP A 274 2.27 -2.53 41.17
N ALA A 275 1.48 -2.41 40.10
CA ALA A 275 0.63 -1.26 39.74
C ALA A 275 -0.82 -1.40 40.24
#